data_AF-L9ZZS6-F1
#
_entry.id   AF-L9ZZS6-F1
#
_cell.length_a   1.000
_cell.length_b   1.000
_cell.length_c   1.000
_cell.angle_alpha   90.00
_cell.angle_beta   90.00
_cell.angle_gamma   90.00
#
_symmetry.space_group_name_H-M   'P 1'
#
loop_
_entity.id
_entity.type
_entity.pdbx_description
1 polymer ?
#
loop_
_entity_poly.entity_id
_entity_poly.type
_entity_poly.pdbx_seq_one_letter_code
_entity_poly.pdbx_strand_id
1 'polypeptide(L)' 'MCHCFDEVDDLSETKREAIRAEHSIDELRTEYSADELEKLGVSA' A
#
# COMPACT_ATOMS: atom_id res chain seq x y z
N MET A 1 4.68 7.89 12.86
CA MET A 1 3.89 7.27 11.77
C MET A 1 4.22 8.06 10.54
N CYS A 2 4.92 7.43 9.60
CA CYS A 2 5.42 8.11 8.42
C CYS A 2 4.23 8.45 7.53
N HIS A 3 3.98 9.74 7.26
CA HIS A 3 2.94 10.17 6.30
C HIS A 3 3.36 9.90 4.84
N CYS A 4 4.13 8.83 4.58
CA CYS A 4 4.60 8.49 3.23
C CYS A 4 3.52 7.79 2.41
N PHE A 5 2.51 7.23 3.07
CA PHE A 5 1.47 6.41 2.48
C PHE A 5 0.13 7.15 2.52
N ASP A 6 -0.34 7.56 1.34
CA ASP A 6 -1.69 8.06 1.14
C ASP A 6 -2.72 6.92 1.32
N GLU A 7 -3.96 7.27 1.68
CA GLU A 7 -5.04 6.29 1.84
C GLU A 7 -5.23 5.48 0.56
N VAL A 8 -5.17 4.13 0.66
CA VAL A 8 -5.23 3.24 -0.52
C VAL A 8 -6.52 3.43 -1.31
N ASP A 9 -7.59 3.86 -0.64
CA ASP A 9 -8.89 4.14 -1.24
C ASP A 9 -8.83 5.28 -2.27
N ASP A 10 -7.98 6.30 -2.06
CA ASP A 10 -7.83 7.46 -2.95
C ASP A 10 -6.78 7.23 -4.06
N LEU A 11 -6.02 6.13 -3.96
CA LEU A 11 -4.99 5.79 -4.93
C LEU A 11 -5.56 5.12 -6.19
N SER A 12 -5.16 5.63 -7.34
CA SER A 12 -5.34 4.95 -8.63
C SER A 12 -4.50 3.68 -8.72
N GLU A 13 -4.90 2.73 -9.56
CA GLU A 13 -4.18 1.46 -9.76
C GLU A 13 -2.69 1.67 -10.06
N THR A 14 -2.37 2.67 -10.90
CA THR A 14 -0.97 3.01 -11.23
C THR A 14 -0.17 3.47 -10.01
N LYS A 15 -0.77 4.25 -9.10
CA LYS A 15 -0.10 4.63 -7.85
C LYS A 15 0.05 3.42 -6.92
N ARG A 16 -0.95 2.54 -6.86
CA ARG A 16 -0.88 1.29 -6.08
C ARG A 16 0.24 0.38 -6.57
N GLU A 17 0.46 0.30 -7.88
CA GLU A 17 1.60 -0.42 -8.47
C GLU A 17 2.94 0.27 -8.16
N ALA A 18 3.02 1.60 -8.29
CA ALA A 18 4.22 2.35 -7.95
C ALA A 18 4.62 2.12 -6.48
N ILE A 19 3.67 2.19 -5.55
CA ILE A 19 3.91 1.92 -4.13
C ILE A 19 4.42 0.50 -3.90
N ARG A 20 3.83 -0.51 -4.56
CA ARG A 20 4.30 -1.91 -4.49
C ARG A 20 5.68 -2.12 -5.11
N ALA A 21 6.08 -1.26 -6.05
CA ALA A 21 7.39 -1.32 -6.71
C ALA A 21 8.47 -0.55 -5.94
N GLU A 22 8.10 0.56 -5.30
CA GLU A 22 8.99 1.41 -4.52
C GLU A 22 9.21 0.89 -3.10
N HIS A 23 8.20 0.24 -2.51
CA HIS A 23 8.23 -0.25 -1.13
C HIS A 23 8.18 -1.77 -1.06
N SER A 24 8.82 -2.33 -0.03
CA SER A 24 8.72 -3.75 0.24
C SER A 24 7.37 -4.12 0.84
N ILE A 25 6.89 -5.33 0.53
CA ILE A 25 5.63 -5.87 1.07
C ILE A 25 5.61 -5.85 2.61
N ASP A 26 6.76 -6.08 3.27
CA ASP A 26 6.88 -6.05 4.72
C ASP A 26 6.67 -4.64 5.32
N GLU A 27 7.19 -3.61 4.64
CA GLU A 27 6.97 -2.21 5.01
C GLU A 27 5.50 -1.82 4.82
N LEU A 28 4.91 -2.23 3.69
CA LEU A 28 3.50 -2.02 3.40
C LEU A 28 2.62 -2.69 4.46
N ARG A 29 2.99 -3.88 4.95
CA ARG A 29 2.26 -4.59 6.02
C ARG A 29 2.36 -3.94 7.39
N THR A 30 3.39 -3.14 7.61
CA THR A 30 3.56 -2.39 8.85
C THR A 30 2.76 -1.10 8.84
N GLU A 31 2.61 -0.46 7.67
CA GLU A 31 1.94 0.83 7.54
C GLU A 31 0.46 0.72 7.17
N TYR A 32 0.07 -0.28 6.38
CA TYR A 32 -1.31 -0.50 5.95
C TYR A 32 -2.00 -1.64 6.71
N SER A 33 -3.31 -1.49 6.88
CA SER A 33 -4.14 -2.56 7.43
C SER A 33 -4.35 -3.69 6.41
N ALA A 34 -4.76 -4.88 6.89
CA ALA A 34 -5.04 -6.02 6.01
C ALA A 34 -6.04 -5.70 4.87
N ASP A 35 -7.06 -4.89 5.18
CA ASP A 35 -8.08 -4.42 4.23
C ASP A 35 -7.46 -3.52 3.14
N GLU A 36 -6.55 -2.64 3.54
CA GLU A 36 -5.85 -1.72 2.63
C GLU A 36 -4.84 -2.46 1.75
N LEU A 37 -4.15 -3.46 2.29
CA LEU A 37 -3.26 -4.32 1.51
C LEU A 37 -4.03 -5.11 0.44
N GLU A 38 -5.22 -5.60 0.76
CA GLU A 38 -6.08 -6.27 -0.23
C GLU A 38 -6.45 -5.31 -1.36
N LYS A 39 -6.83 -4.06 -1.04
CA LYS A 39 -7.09 -3.00 -2.04
C LYS A 39 -5.84 -2.62 -2.82
N LEU A 40 -4.68 -2.65 -2.18
CA LEU A 40 -3.38 -2.45 -2.78
C LEU A 40 -3.01 -3.63 -3.69
N GLY A 41 -3.73 -4.75 -3.65
CA GLY A 41 -3.40 -5.98 -4.38
C GLY A 41 -2.12 -6.64 -3.85
N VAL A 42 -1.85 -6.46 -2.56
CA VAL A 42 -0.84 -7.17 -1.79
C VAL A 42 -1.55 -8.30 -1.04
N SER A 43 -1.44 -9.51 -1.57
CA SER A 43 -1.89 -10.70 -0.84
C SER A 43 -0.98 -10.93 0.37
N ALA A 44 -1.59 -11.07 1.55
CA ALA A 44 -0.93 -11.41 2.81
C ALA A 44 -0.09 -12.69 2.71
#